data_AF-A0A511J366-F1
#
_entry.id   AF-A0A511J366-F1
#
_cell.length_a   1.000
_cell.length_b   1.000
_cell.length_c   1.000
_cell.angle_alpha   90.00
_cell.angle_beta   90.00
_cell.angle_gamma   90.00
#
_symmetry.space_group_name_H-M   'P 1'
#
loop_
_entity.id
_entity.type
_entity.pdbx_description
1 polymer ?
#
loop_
_entity_poly.entity_id
_entity_poly.type
_entity_poly.pdbx_seq_one_letter_code
_entity_poly.pdbx_strand_id
1 'polypeptide(L)'
;MKKLGLLIPAILLLSACQGANHSTKTTETSTQTTTSSTVQSTNRNVSETSTTQSTTKTSAESSSQKDTTTKASDETSTTNQKQQTAFDQLKENYPSTPMPQEIPIGSGNLNVAAAETKQGFSIIYYDLPKAYVLNAKELNQETPIASYLYQYGFASSQEAINALQPITIDTNGRQVDLGYNITAYQQGAAGSSILEWQEGNWRIRIRASNVEGQDPVPLAKEIVAYLEKASLPAPEKYGKITIEMNDASNQSAQVSWQEPKNVYTVTHKDALSALKMAVSMNQ
;
A
#
# COMPACT_ATOMS: atom_id res chain seq x y z
N MET A 1 -57.04 3.87 29.88
CA MET A 1 -57.44 5.02 30.70
C MET A 1 -57.24 4.70 32.18
N LYS A 2 -56.28 5.35 32.83
CA LYS A 2 -56.34 5.93 34.19
C LYS A 2 -54.93 6.33 34.61
N LYS A 3 -54.76 7.64 34.79
CA LYS A 3 -53.54 8.31 35.25
C LYS A 3 -53.43 8.14 36.77
N LEU A 4 -52.21 8.05 37.28
CA LEU A 4 -51.89 8.70 38.56
C LEU A 4 -50.39 9.01 38.58
N GLY A 5 -50.07 10.31 38.53
CA GLY A 5 -48.74 10.82 38.81
C GLY A 5 -48.58 11.09 40.30
N LEU A 6 -47.33 11.13 40.75
CA LEU A 6 -46.97 11.80 42.00
C LEU A 6 -45.59 12.43 41.84
N LEU A 7 -45.53 13.74 42.14
CA LEU A 7 -44.36 14.61 42.18
C LEU A 7 -43.69 14.56 43.59
N ILE A 8 -42.34 14.50 43.59
CA ILE A 8 -41.33 15.38 44.27
C ILE A 8 -41.50 15.65 45.80
N PRO A 9 -40.44 15.47 46.64
CA PRO A 9 -39.48 16.56 46.91
C PRO A 9 -37.98 16.21 47.02
N ALA A 10 -37.18 17.19 46.57
CA ALA A 10 -35.77 17.42 46.84
C ALA A 10 -35.55 18.08 48.22
N ILE A 11 -34.30 18.01 48.75
CA ILE A 11 -33.64 18.85 49.81
C ILE A 11 -32.54 17.96 50.48
N LEU A 12 -31.28 18.34 50.83
CA LEU A 12 -30.43 19.54 50.80
C LEU A 12 -28.94 19.11 50.99
N LEU A 13 -28.04 19.85 50.31
CA LEU A 13 -26.74 20.44 50.71
C LEU A 13 -25.83 19.81 51.78
N LEU A 14 -24.51 19.83 51.51
CA LEU A 14 -23.56 20.76 52.17
C LEU A 14 -22.16 20.71 51.53
N SER A 15 -21.71 21.85 50.99
CA SER A 15 -20.31 22.17 50.71
C SER A 15 -19.92 23.37 51.58
N ALA A 16 -18.85 23.27 52.35
CA ALA A 16 -18.11 24.41 52.88
C ALA A 16 -16.76 23.96 53.45
N CYS A 17 -15.66 24.44 52.85
CA CYS A 17 -14.44 24.79 53.57
C CYS A 17 -13.79 25.95 52.80
N GLN A 18 -13.94 27.16 53.33
CA GLN A 18 -13.15 28.34 52.99
C GLN A 18 -11.99 28.45 53.98
N GLY A 19 -10.82 28.81 53.47
CA GLY A 19 -9.71 29.36 54.25
C GLY A 19 -9.02 30.44 53.41
N ALA A 20 -9.30 31.70 53.73
CA ALA A 20 -8.70 32.87 53.09
C ALA A 20 -7.38 33.25 53.80
N ASN A 21 -6.37 33.71 53.04
CA ASN A 21 -5.96 35.12 53.12
C ASN A 21 -4.80 35.49 52.18
N HIS A 22 -5.10 36.53 51.39
CA HIS A 22 -4.32 37.74 51.07
C HIS A 22 -2.95 37.64 50.34
N SER A 23 -2.99 38.12 49.09
CA SER A 23 -1.88 38.55 48.24
C SER A 23 -0.96 39.61 48.84
N THR A 24 0.34 39.48 48.56
CA THR A 24 1.26 40.63 48.45
C THR A 24 2.08 40.52 47.17
N LYS A 25 2.36 41.69 46.62
CA LYS A 25 2.94 42.03 45.32
C LYS A 25 4.45 41.86 45.33
N THR A 26 5.06 41.21 44.32
CA THR A 26 6.44 41.50 43.90
C THR A 26 6.65 41.11 42.43
N THR A 27 7.16 42.08 41.66
CA THR A 27 7.73 41.97 40.32
C THR A 27 9.12 41.33 40.42
N GLU A 28 9.50 40.41 39.52
CA GLU A 28 10.84 40.42 38.91
C GLU A 28 11.02 39.37 37.79
N THR A 29 11.84 39.80 36.84
CA THR A 29 12.28 39.19 35.60
C THR A 29 13.56 38.36 35.83
N SER A 30 13.70 37.21 35.17
CA SER A 30 14.98 36.66 34.64
C SER A 30 14.63 35.46 33.74
N THR A 31 14.74 35.48 32.41
CA THR A 31 15.95 35.36 31.56
C THR A 31 16.97 34.29 31.98
N GLN A 32 17.56 33.67 30.93
CA GLN A 32 18.75 32.80 30.86
C GLN A 32 18.53 31.28 30.99
N THR A 33 19.11 30.36 30.19
CA THR A 33 19.88 30.41 28.91
C THR A 33 20.12 28.96 28.47
N THR A 34 20.12 28.74 27.15
CA THR A 34 21.06 27.93 26.33
C THR A 34 21.90 26.81 26.97
N THR A 35 21.90 25.64 26.34
CA THR A 35 23.16 24.93 26.01
C THR A 35 22.99 24.04 24.79
N SER A 36 23.62 24.48 23.71
CA SER A 36 24.03 23.73 22.52
C SER A 36 25.28 22.89 22.82
N SER A 37 25.38 21.70 22.24
CA SER A 37 26.64 20.97 22.11
C SER A 37 26.78 20.38 20.71
N THR A 38 27.50 21.12 19.87
CA THR A 38 28.20 20.65 18.67
C THR A 38 29.55 20.10 19.10
N VAL A 39 29.94 18.92 18.61
CA VAL A 39 31.35 18.55 18.46
C VAL A 39 31.59 17.95 17.08
N GLN A 40 32.46 18.64 16.36
CA GLN A 40 33.09 18.31 15.09
C GLN A 40 34.46 17.68 15.37
N SER A 41 34.93 16.83 14.44
CA SER A 41 36.34 16.49 14.06
C SER A 41 36.38 15.01 13.64
N THR A 42 37.02 14.50 12.58
CA THR A 42 38.00 15.01 11.61
C THR A 42 38.17 13.96 10.49
N ASN A 43 38.59 14.41 9.30
CA ASN A 43 38.96 13.63 8.11
C ASN A 43 39.94 12.47 8.31
N ARG A 44 39.85 11.44 7.45
CA ARG A 44 40.98 10.76 6.80
C ARG A 44 40.55 10.08 5.48
N ASN A 45 41.12 10.55 4.38
CA ASN A 45 41.20 9.85 3.08
C ASN A 45 42.30 8.78 3.16
N VAL A 46 42.08 7.59 2.57
CA VAL A 46 43.08 6.80 1.81
C VAL A 46 42.33 5.90 0.82
N SER A 47 42.76 5.95 -0.44
CA SER A 47 42.40 5.07 -1.56
C SER A 47 43.20 3.77 -1.54
N GLU A 48 42.65 2.69 -2.11
CA GLU A 48 43.31 1.58 -2.82
C GLU A 48 42.16 0.64 -3.27
N THR A 49 41.72 0.60 -4.53
CA THR A 49 42.33 -0.02 -5.72
C THR A 49 42.99 -1.36 -5.44
N SER A 50 42.35 -2.45 -5.89
CA SER A 50 43.03 -3.66 -6.34
C SER A 50 42.19 -4.39 -7.39
N THR A 51 42.78 -4.43 -8.58
CA THR A 51 42.39 -5.08 -9.81
C THR A 51 42.79 -6.57 -9.77
N THR A 52 42.35 -7.30 -10.81
CA THR A 52 42.80 -8.62 -11.33
C THR A 52 42.02 -9.83 -10.78
N GLN A 53 41.18 -10.52 -11.56
CA GLN A 53 41.32 -11.17 -12.88
C GLN A 53 42.22 -12.42 -12.83
N SER A 54 41.63 -13.57 -13.19
CA SER A 54 42.19 -14.79 -13.80
C SER A 54 41.45 -16.02 -13.25
N THR A 55 41.12 -17.09 -13.96
CA THR A 55 41.17 -17.49 -15.36
C THR A 55 40.39 -18.81 -15.48
N THR A 56 39.79 -19.00 -16.64
CA THR A 56 39.35 -20.22 -17.30
C THR A 56 40.16 -21.50 -17.03
N LYS A 57 39.46 -22.64 -16.97
CA LYS A 57 39.94 -23.93 -17.51
C LYS A 57 38.81 -24.72 -18.19
N THR A 58 39.01 -24.94 -19.47
CA THR A 58 38.33 -25.86 -20.39
C THR A 58 39.07 -27.20 -20.41
N SER A 59 38.37 -28.31 -20.67
CA SER A 59 38.75 -29.51 -21.48
C SER A 59 37.86 -30.71 -21.07
N ALA A 60 36.98 -31.25 -21.92
CA ALA A 60 37.22 -32.26 -22.98
C ALA A 60 37.43 -33.68 -22.38
N GLU A 61 36.92 -34.83 -22.85
CA GLU A 61 36.04 -35.29 -23.95
C GLU A 61 35.87 -36.83 -23.80
N SER A 62 34.85 -37.42 -24.45
CA SER A 62 34.72 -38.86 -24.85
C SER A 62 34.53 -39.93 -23.76
N SER A 63 33.84 -41.07 -23.92
CA SER A 63 33.43 -41.87 -25.09
C SER A 63 32.23 -42.79 -24.78
N SER A 64 31.63 -43.29 -25.86
CA SER A 64 30.46 -44.15 -26.06
C SER A 64 30.43 -45.51 -25.34
N GLN A 65 29.23 -46.01 -25.04
CA GLN A 65 28.85 -47.41 -25.31
C GLN A 65 27.33 -47.59 -25.42
N LYS A 66 26.96 -48.44 -26.37
CA LYS A 66 25.61 -48.78 -26.85
C LYS A 66 25.29 -50.17 -26.29
N ASP A 67 24.07 -50.37 -25.77
CA ASP A 67 23.38 -51.66 -25.90
C ASP A 67 21.87 -51.56 -25.74
N THR A 68 21.21 -52.44 -26.47
CA THR A 68 19.80 -52.52 -26.89
C THR A 68 19.02 -53.33 -25.85
N THR A 69 17.80 -52.99 -25.40
CA THR A 69 16.46 -53.44 -25.90
C THR A 69 15.55 -53.31 -24.64
N THR A 70 14.35 -52.72 -24.64
CA THR A 70 13.05 -53.40 -24.88
C THR A 70 11.92 -52.41 -24.57
N LYS A 71 10.86 -52.46 -25.39
CA LYS A 71 9.58 -51.74 -25.31
C LYS A 71 9.03 -51.45 -23.90
N ALA A 72 8.69 -50.20 -23.66
CA ALA A 72 7.49 -49.80 -22.93
C ALA A 72 6.95 -48.51 -23.56
N SER A 73 5.65 -48.52 -23.81
CA SER A 73 4.89 -47.43 -24.40
C SER A 73 4.85 -46.25 -23.43
N ASP A 74 5.40 -45.12 -23.84
CA ASP A 74 5.03 -43.81 -23.31
C ASP A 74 5.19 -42.80 -24.44
N GLU A 75 4.07 -42.37 -25.01
CA GLU A 75 3.98 -41.18 -25.83
C GLU A 75 4.27 -39.95 -24.95
N THR A 76 5.54 -39.76 -24.61
CA THR A 76 6.02 -38.48 -24.12
C THR A 76 6.17 -37.59 -25.34
N SER A 77 5.08 -36.90 -25.70
CA SER A 77 5.15 -35.73 -26.55
C SER A 77 5.97 -34.68 -25.81
N THR A 78 7.28 -34.69 -26.01
CA THR A 78 8.21 -33.64 -25.61
C THR A 78 8.06 -32.47 -26.56
N THR A 79 6.90 -31.82 -26.50
CA THR A 79 6.79 -30.44 -26.94
C THR A 79 7.45 -29.63 -25.84
N ASN A 80 8.64 -29.08 -26.11
CA ASN A 80 9.22 -27.98 -25.34
C ASN A 80 8.35 -26.72 -25.53
N GLN A 81 7.09 -26.79 -25.11
CA GLN A 81 6.27 -25.61 -24.91
C GLN A 81 6.54 -25.17 -23.48
N LYS A 82 7.25 -24.04 -23.35
CA LYS A 82 7.36 -23.34 -22.08
C LYS A 82 5.95 -23.18 -21.53
N GLN A 83 5.64 -23.85 -20.42
CA GLN A 83 4.29 -23.85 -19.86
C GLN A 83 3.90 -22.40 -19.56
N GLN A 84 2.83 -21.94 -20.19
CA GLN A 84 2.31 -20.58 -20.06
C GLN A 84 1.94 -20.30 -18.60
N THR A 85 2.29 -19.12 -18.08
CA THR A 85 1.98 -18.76 -16.69
C THR A 85 0.48 -18.47 -16.53
N ALA A 86 -0.04 -18.53 -15.29
CA ALA A 86 -1.43 -18.14 -15.01
C ALA A 86 -1.74 -16.70 -15.46
N PHE A 87 -0.75 -15.80 -15.38
CA PHE A 87 -0.90 -14.42 -15.80
C PHE A 87 -0.89 -14.27 -17.33
N ASP A 88 -0.07 -15.04 -18.04
CA ASP A 88 -0.12 -15.08 -19.51
C ASP A 88 -1.46 -15.64 -20.00
N GLN A 89 -1.97 -16.69 -19.35
CA GLN A 89 -3.31 -17.25 -19.63
C GLN A 89 -4.41 -16.22 -19.39
N LEU A 90 -4.30 -15.43 -18.31
CA LEU A 90 -5.24 -14.33 -18.04
C LEU A 90 -5.26 -13.33 -19.20
N LYS A 91 -4.09 -12.86 -19.66
CA LYS A 91 -3.99 -11.87 -20.74
C LYS A 91 -4.55 -12.41 -22.06
N GLU A 92 -4.32 -13.69 -22.35
CA GLU A 92 -4.88 -14.33 -23.55
C GLU A 92 -6.40 -14.47 -23.48
N ASN A 93 -6.94 -14.82 -22.30
CA ASN A 93 -8.39 -14.95 -22.11
C ASN A 93 -9.13 -13.60 -22.10
N TYR A 94 -8.44 -12.51 -21.74
CA TYR A 94 -9.03 -11.18 -21.59
C TYR A 94 -8.16 -10.08 -22.23
N PRO A 95 -7.95 -10.12 -23.56
CA PRO A 95 -6.98 -9.26 -24.24
C PRO A 95 -7.35 -7.77 -24.25
N SER A 96 -8.63 -7.45 -24.07
CA SER A 96 -9.15 -6.07 -24.06
C SER A 96 -9.43 -5.54 -22.65
N THR A 97 -9.21 -6.36 -21.61
CA THR A 97 -9.50 -5.94 -20.23
C THR A 97 -8.29 -5.18 -19.68
N PRO A 98 -8.44 -3.90 -19.28
CA PRO A 98 -7.35 -3.17 -18.65
C PRO A 98 -7.00 -3.84 -17.32
N MET A 99 -5.71 -4.04 -17.07
CA MET A 99 -5.19 -4.63 -15.83
C MET A 99 -3.74 -4.20 -15.61
N PRO A 100 -3.23 -4.25 -14.36
CA PRO A 100 -1.82 -4.02 -14.07
C PRO A 100 -0.93 -4.93 -14.92
N GLN A 101 0.16 -4.37 -15.47
CA GLN A 101 1.13 -5.13 -16.28
C GLN A 101 2.27 -5.71 -15.43
N GLU A 102 2.52 -5.10 -14.28
CA GLU A 102 3.51 -5.56 -13.30
C GLU A 102 2.82 -5.89 -11.98
N ILE A 103 3.06 -7.11 -11.47
CA ILE A 103 2.58 -7.56 -10.17
C ILE A 103 3.80 -7.92 -9.32
N PRO A 104 4.25 -7.04 -8.42
CA PRO A 104 5.36 -7.35 -7.52
C PRO A 104 5.01 -8.57 -6.67
N ILE A 105 5.89 -9.58 -6.70
CA ILE A 105 5.81 -10.78 -5.86
C ILE A 105 7.13 -10.94 -5.09
N GLY A 106 7.12 -11.76 -4.04
CA GLY A 106 8.31 -12.19 -3.35
C GLY A 106 9.05 -13.28 -4.12
N SER A 107 9.37 -14.38 -3.44
CA SER A 107 10.19 -15.46 -3.99
C SER A 107 9.40 -16.62 -4.59
N GLY A 108 8.07 -16.57 -4.56
CA GLY A 108 7.22 -17.63 -5.10
C GLY A 108 6.87 -17.41 -6.57
N ASN A 109 5.73 -17.98 -6.96
CA ASN A 109 5.16 -17.89 -8.29
C ASN A 109 3.89 -17.04 -8.24
N LEU A 110 3.72 -16.20 -9.26
CA LEU A 110 2.48 -15.46 -9.46
C LEU A 110 1.37 -16.41 -9.88
N ASN A 111 0.36 -16.53 -9.03
CA ASN A 111 -0.86 -17.27 -9.29
C ASN A 111 -2.04 -16.31 -9.31
N VAL A 112 -3.05 -16.66 -10.11
CA VAL A 112 -4.11 -15.72 -10.47
C VAL A 112 -5.47 -16.43 -10.44
N ALA A 113 -6.44 -15.79 -9.80
CA ALA A 113 -7.85 -16.07 -9.99
C ALA A 113 -8.53 -14.82 -10.55
N ALA A 114 -9.41 -14.97 -11.53
CA ALA A 114 -10.12 -13.87 -12.15
C ALA A 114 -11.55 -14.28 -12.53
N ALA A 115 -12.47 -13.33 -12.38
CA ALA A 115 -13.88 -13.53 -12.68
C ALA A 115 -14.54 -12.22 -13.12
N GLU A 116 -15.53 -12.34 -13.99
CA GLU A 116 -16.50 -11.27 -14.21
C GLU A 116 -17.34 -11.07 -12.95
N THR A 117 -17.68 -9.81 -12.69
CA THR A 117 -18.59 -9.40 -11.62
C THR A 117 -19.86 -8.85 -12.24
N LYS A 118 -20.87 -8.54 -11.41
CA LYS A 118 -22.11 -7.90 -11.90
C LYS A 118 -21.86 -6.56 -12.60
N GLN A 119 -20.77 -5.87 -12.25
CA GLN A 119 -20.43 -4.55 -12.76
C GLN A 119 -18.91 -4.41 -12.87
N GLY A 120 -18.27 -5.26 -13.66
CA GLY A 120 -16.81 -5.22 -13.77
C GLY A 120 -16.12 -6.55 -13.91
N PHE A 121 -14.82 -6.52 -13.67
CA PHE A 121 -13.91 -7.65 -13.68
C PHE A 121 -13.02 -7.60 -12.43
N SER A 122 -12.82 -8.76 -11.78
CA SER A 122 -12.00 -8.88 -10.58
C SER A 122 -10.87 -9.86 -10.81
N ILE A 123 -9.69 -9.53 -10.29
CA ILE A 123 -8.51 -10.38 -10.27
C ILE A 123 -7.97 -10.44 -8.84
N ILE A 124 -7.61 -11.63 -8.39
CA ILE A 124 -6.96 -11.90 -7.12
C ILE A 124 -5.60 -12.52 -7.42
N TYR A 125 -4.55 -11.97 -6.81
CA TYR A 125 -3.17 -12.41 -7.02
C TYR A 125 -2.61 -13.06 -5.77
N TYR A 126 -1.82 -14.10 -5.97
CA TYR A 126 -1.18 -14.89 -4.94
C TYR A 126 0.29 -15.08 -5.26
N ASP A 127 1.12 -15.10 -4.23
CA ASP A 127 2.54 -15.43 -4.30
C ASP A 127 2.75 -16.74 -3.55
N LEU A 128 2.89 -17.84 -4.30
CA LEU A 128 2.91 -19.19 -3.74
C LEU A 128 4.13 -19.99 -4.22
N PRO A 129 4.70 -20.89 -3.39
CA PRO A 129 5.82 -21.74 -3.80
C PRO A 129 5.53 -22.62 -5.02
N LYS A 130 4.27 -22.98 -5.22
CA LYS A 130 3.80 -23.78 -6.36
C LYS A 130 3.12 -22.89 -7.40
N ALA A 131 3.42 -23.14 -8.68
CA ALA A 131 2.69 -22.57 -9.78
C ALA A 131 1.43 -23.39 -10.08
N TYR A 132 0.32 -22.70 -10.27
CA TYR A 132 -0.98 -23.21 -10.65
C TYR A 132 -1.40 -22.58 -11.98
N VAL A 133 -2.38 -23.20 -12.63
CA VAL A 133 -3.06 -22.61 -13.79
C VAL A 133 -4.03 -21.52 -13.33
N LEU A 134 -4.45 -20.65 -14.27
CA LEU A 134 -5.47 -19.64 -14.00
C LEU A 134 -6.72 -20.29 -13.37
N ASN A 135 -7.27 -19.67 -12.32
CA ASN A 135 -8.48 -20.11 -11.63
C ASN A 135 -8.41 -21.52 -11.00
N ALA A 136 -7.22 -21.98 -10.62
CA ALA A 136 -7.06 -23.23 -9.89
C ALA A 136 -7.86 -23.22 -8.56
N LYS A 137 -8.53 -24.33 -8.25
CA LYS A 137 -9.44 -24.43 -7.09
C LYS A 137 -8.70 -24.34 -5.76
N GLU A 138 -7.43 -24.72 -5.75
CA GLU A 138 -6.52 -24.66 -4.61
C GLU A 138 -6.39 -23.22 -4.07
N LEU A 139 -6.49 -22.21 -4.94
CA LEU A 139 -6.38 -20.80 -4.57
C LEU A 139 -7.48 -20.34 -3.59
N ASN A 140 -8.59 -21.08 -3.49
CA ASN A 140 -9.67 -20.76 -2.55
C ASN A 140 -9.28 -20.95 -1.08
N GLN A 141 -8.17 -21.65 -0.80
CA GLN A 141 -7.64 -21.83 0.55
C GLN A 141 -6.36 -21.01 0.81
N GLU A 142 -5.93 -20.22 -0.16
CA GLU A 142 -4.69 -19.45 -0.10
C GLU A 142 -4.96 -18.00 0.30
N THR A 143 -3.94 -17.36 0.88
CA THR A 143 -4.04 -15.94 1.25
C THR A 143 -3.58 -15.06 0.08
N PRO A 144 -4.44 -14.17 -0.44
CA PRO A 144 -4.04 -13.27 -1.51
C PRO A 144 -3.03 -12.24 -1.03
N ILE A 145 -2.15 -11.81 -1.93
CA ILE A 145 -1.24 -10.69 -1.68
C ILE A 145 -1.75 -9.36 -2.23
N ALA A 146 -2.62 -9.44 -3.25
CA ALA A 146 -3.12 -8.29 -3.99
C ALA A 146 -4.46 -8.60 -4.63
N SER A 147 -5.19 -7.55 -5.01
CA SER A 147 -6.36 -7.67 -5.87
C SER A 147 -6.44 -6.50 -6.84
N TYR A 148 -7.18 -6.70 -7.91
CA TYR A 148 -7.54 -5.66 -8.86
C TYR A 148 -9.02 -5.76 -9.19
N LEU A 149 -9.71 -4.63 -9.15
CA LEU A 149 -11.11 -4.51 -9.49
C LEU A 149 -11.27 -3.41 -10.53
N TYR A 150 -11.78 -3.79 -11.71
CA TYR A 150 -12.17 -2.88 -12.78
C TYR A 150 -13.69 -2.82 -12.86
N GLN A 151 -14.28 -1.70 -12.49
CA GLN A 151 -15.73 -1.48 -12.60
C GLN A 151 -15.99 -0.55 -13.78
N TYR A 152 -16.99 -0.86 -14.60
CA TYR A 152 -17.35 -0.07 -15.78
C TYR A 152 -18.85 0.12 -15.89
N GLY A 153 -19.26 1.05 -16.74
CA GLY A 153 -20.67 1.28 -17.05
C GLY A 153 -21.43 2.10 -16.00
N PHE A 154 -20.74 2.92 -15.21
CA PHE A 154 -21.41 3.93 -14.36
C PHE A 154 -22.18 4.93 -15.23
N ALA A 155 -23.30 5.50 -14.75
CA ALA A 155 -24.10 6.39 -15.57
C ALA A 155 -23.40 7.73 -15.83
N SER A 156 -22.51 8.16 -14.92
CA SER A 156 -21.77 9.43 -14.99
C SER A 156 -20.41 9.38 -14.28
N SER A 157 -19.55 10.37 -14.55
CA SER A 157 -18.29 10.59 -13.82
C SER A 157 -18.53 10.75 -12.32
N GLN A 158 -19.63 11.41 -11.92
CA GLN A 158 -19.91 11.59 -10.50
C GLN A 158 -20.26 10.28 -9.81
N GLU A 159 -20.99 9.38 -10.47
CA GLU A 159 -21.27 8.05 -9.92
C GLU A 159 -20.00 7.22 -9.79
N ALA A 160 -19.11 7.27 -10.79
CA ALA A 160 -17.81 6.63 -10.71
C ALA A 160 -16.99 7.19 -9.53
N ILE A 161 -16.91 8.52 -9.37
CA ILE A 161 -16.22 9.17 -8.24
C ILE A 161 -16.85 8.74 -6.90
N ASN A 162 -18.18 8.67 -6.81
CA ASN A 162 -18.85 8.24 -5.57
C ASN A 162 -18.51 6.79 -5.21
N ALA A 163 -18.35 5.91 -6.20
CA ALA A 163 -17.93 4.53 -5.98
C ALA A 163 -16.50 4.42 -5.41
N LEU A 164 -15.64 5.41 -5.64
CA LEU A 164 -14.32 5.50 -4.98
C LEU A 164 -14.42 5.86 -3.50
N GLN A 165 -15.58 6.28 -3.00
CA GLN A 165 -15.75 6.79 -1.63
C GLN A 165 -14.72 7.90 -1.33
N PRO A 166 -14.91 9.10 -1.91
CA PRO A 166 -13.91 10.16 -1.87
C PRO A 166 -13.63 10.60 -0.43
N ILE A 167 -12.36 10.87 -0.14
CA ILE A 167 -11.86 11.47 1.08
C ILE A 167 -11.54 12.95 0.87
N THR A 168 -11.74 13.74 1.92
CA THR A 168 -11.28 15.13 2.03
C THR A 168 -10.03 15.15 2.89
N ILE A 169 -9.06 16.00 2.52
CA ILE A 169 -7.83 16.23 3.28
C ILE A 169 -8.14 17.25 4.37
N ASP A 170 -7.84 16.92 5.61
CA ASP A 170 -7.93 17.88 6.70
C ASP A 170 -6.62 18.67 6.85
N THR A 171 -6.67 19.91 6.38
CA THR A 171 -5.51 20.82 6.40
C THR A 171 -5.30 21.51 7.75
N ASN A 172 -6.13 21.26 8.75
CA ASN A 172 -5.99 21.83 10.10
C ASN A 172 -4.98 21.06 10.98
N GLY A 173 -4.40 19.97 10.46
CA GLY A 173 -3.40 19.18 11.16
C GLY A 173 -2.02 19.85 11.26
N ARG A 174 -1.11 19.19 11.99
CA ARG A 174 0.30 19.56 12.03
C ARG A 174 0.90 19.38 10.64
N GLN A 175 1.53 20.41 10.10
CA GLN A 175 2.24 20.30 8.83
C GLN A 175 3.49 19.42 8.95
N VAL A 176 3.72 18.57 7.96
CA VAL A 176 4.87 17.68 7.84
C VAL A 176 5.45 17.84 6.44
N ASP A 177 6.73 18.20 6.35
CA ASP A 177 7.46 18.27 5.09
C ASP A 177 7.84 16.85 4.62
N LEU A 178 7.32 16.47 3.44
CA LEU A 178 7.61 15.19 2.79
C LEU A 178 8.77 15.28 1.80
N GLY A 179 9.36 16.46 1.60
CA GLY A 179 10.31 16.75 0.52
C GLY A 179 9.59 17.10 -0.79
N TYR A 180 10.36 17.43 -1.83
CA TYR A 180 9.83 17.74 -3.18
C TYR A 180 8.74 18.83 -3.18
N ASN A 181 8.81 19.77 -2.24
CA ASN A 181 7.82 20.83 -2.03
C ASN A 181 6.40 20.29 -1.71
N ILE A 182 6.30 19.09 -1.16
CA ILE A 182 5.05 18.46 -0.73
C ILE A 182 4.91 18.57 0.79
N THR A 183 3.82 19.21 1.21
CA THR A 183 3.44 19.33 2.62
C THR A 183 2.24 18.44 2.90
N ALA A 184 2.38 17.55 3.87
CA ALA A 184 1.30 16.75 4.43
C ALA A 184 0.77 17.34 5.74
N TYR A 185 -0.42 16.88 6.12
CA TYR A 185 -1.12 17.30 7.33
C TYR A 185 -1.34 16.08 8.22
N GLN A 186 -0.78 16.12 9.43
CA GLN A 186 -0.87 15.03 10.38
C GLN A 186 -1.82 15.37 11.52
N GLN A 187 -2.69 14.43 11.84
CA GLN A 187 -3.60 14.50 12.97
C GLN A 187 -3.56 13.18 13.74
N GLY A 188 -3.94 13.18 15.01
CA GLY A 188 -3.98 11.94 15.77
C GLY A 188 -4.48 12.12 17.18
N ALA A 189 -4.88 11.00 17.77
CA ALA A 189 -5.29 10.88 19.16
C ALA A 189 -4.70 9.58 19.76
N ALA A 190 -5.21 9.09 20.89
CA ALA A 190 -4.63 7.94 21.57
C ALA A 190 -4.60 6.63 20.73
N GLY A 191 -5.53 6.45 19.79
CA GLY A 191 -5.64 5.21 19.00
C GLY A 191 -4.82 5.18 17.71
N SER A 192 -4.99 6.20 16.86
CA SER A 192 -4.32 6.28 15.56
C SER A 192 -3.90 7.70 15.22
N SER A 193 -2.93 7.80 14.33
CA SER A 193 -2.62 9.03 13.61
C SER A 193 -2.94 8.86 12.13
N ILE A 194 -3.34 9.95 11.50
CA ILE A 194 -3.61 10.05 10.07
C ILE A 194 -2.65 11.09 9.52
N LEU A 195 -1.98 10.76 8.42
CA LEU A 195 -1.16 11.67 7.64
C LEU A 195 -1.75 11.76 6.23
N GLU A 196 -2.04 12.97 5.77
CA GLU A 196 -2.77 13.19 4.54
C GLU A 196 -2.15 14.27 3.69
N TRP A 197 -2.19 14.10 2.37
CA TRP A 197 -1.79 15.14 1.43
C TRP A 197 -2.49 14.96 0.08
N GLN A 198 -2.25 15.92 -0.80
CA GLN A 198 -2.81 15.94 -2.14
C GLN A 198 -1.70 16.19 -3.16
N GLU A 199 -1.72 15.41 -4.23
CA GLU A 199 -0.87 15.57 -5.41
C GLU A 199 -1.77 15.62 -6.66
N GLY A 200 -1.96 16.80 -7.24
CA GLY A 200 -2.92 16.99 -8.34
C GLY A 200 -4.34 16.51 -8.00
N ASN A 201 -4.86 15.57 -8.79
CA ASN A 201 -6.18 14.93 -8.60
C ASN A 201 -6.15 13.78 -7.59
N TRP A 202 -4.98 13.43 -7.04
CA TRP A 202 -4.84 12.37 -6.05
C TRP A 202 -5.01 12.90 -4.63
N ARG A 203 -5.72 12.13 -3.80
CA ARG A 203 -5.81 12.31 -2.35
C ARG A 203 -5.17 11.11 -1.67
N ILE A 204 -4.21 11.35 -0.80
CA ILE A 204 -3.44 10.30 -0.16
C ILE A 204 -3.66 10.37 1.35
N ARG A 205 -3.91 9.22 1.97
CA ARG A 205 -4.12 9.06 3.41
C ARG A 205 -3.38 7.82 3.91
N ILE A 206 -2.55 8.01 4.92
CA ILE A 206 -1.93 6.91 5.68
C ILE A 206 -2.47 6.96 7.10
N ARG A 207 -3.02 5.84 7.57
CA ARG A 207 -3.34 5.64 8.98
C ARG A 207 -2.27 4.78 9.64
N ALA A 208 -1.77 5.23 10.78
CA ALA A 208 -0.83 4.51 11.62
C ALA A 208 -1.45 4.23 12.99
N SER A 209 -1.14 3.06 13.56
CA SER A 209 -1.53 2.70 14.93
C SER A 209 -0.59 3.34 15.94
N ASN A 210 -1.12 4.26 16.76
CA ASN A 210 -0.34 4.86 17.84
C ASN A 210 -0.14 3.86 18.99
N VAL A 211 -1.02 2.87 19.12
CA VAL A 211 -0.93 1.78 20.09
C VAL A 211 0.27 0.87 19.79
N GLU A 212 0.56 0.66 18.50
CA GLU A 212 1.71 -0.13 18.04
C GLU A 212 2.98 0.73 17.84
N GLY A 213 2.92 2.03 18.16
CA GLY A 213 4.04 2.96 18.01
C GLY A 213 4.45 3.23 16.55
N GLN A 214 3.51 3.06 15.61
CA GLN A 214 3.77 3.29 14.19
C GLN A 214 3.86 4.79 13.86
N ASP A 215 4.79 5.14 12.97
CA ASP A 215 4.94 6.50 12.42
C ASP A 215 4.68 6.48 10.90
N PRO A 216 3.69 7.24 10.38
CA PRO A 216 3.39 7.26 8.95
C PRO A 216 4.38 8.09 8.12
N VAL A 217 5.22 8.93 8.75
CA VAL A 217 6.07 9.91 8.02
C VAL A 217 7.13 9.25 7.13
N PRO A 218 7.88 8.22 7.57
CA PRO A 218 8.87 7.56 6.72
C PRO A 218 8.25 6.95 5.45
N LEU A 219 7.11 6.27 5.59
CA LEU A 219 6.40 5.67 4.46
C LEU A 219 5.87 6.74 3.50
N ALA A 220 5.33 7.85 4.01
CA ALA A 220 4.88 8.95 3.16
C ALA A 220 6.01 9.54 2.31
N LYS A 221 7.20 9.74 2.91
CA LYS A 221 8.39 10.22 2.17
C LYS A 221 8.85 9.23 1.11
N GLU A 222 8.77 7.93 1.40
CA GLU A 222 9.09 6.88 0.44
C GLU A 222 8.13 6.88 -0.75
N ILE A 223 6.82 7.04 -0.49
CA ILE A 223 5.79 7.15 -1.52
C ILE A 223 6.03 8.37 -2.40
N VAL A 224 6.22 9.55 -1.79
CA VAL A 224 6.51 10.78 -2.54
C VAL A 224 7.76 10.60 -3.40
N ALA A 225 8.86 10.09 -2.83
CA ALA A 225 10.10 9.89 -3.57
C ALA A 225 9.98 8.87 -4.72
N TYR A 226 9.06 7.91 -4.61
CA TYR A 226 8.74 6.98 -5.70
C TYR A 226 7.92 7.68 -6.80
N LEU A 227 6.88 8.43 -6.43
CA LEU A 227 5.97 9.11 -7.38
C LEU A 227 6.65 10.25 -8.16
N GLU A 228 7.70 10.84 -7.61
CA GLU A 228 8.58 11.78 -8.34
C GLU A 228 9.31 11.13 -9.52
N LYS A 229 9.45 9.80 -9.52
CA LYS A 229 10.12 9.04 -10.58
C LYS A 229 9.14 8.23 -11.45
N ALA A 230 7.90 8.08 -10.99
CA ALA A 230 6.92 7.19 -11.58
C ALA A 230 5.53 7.85 -11.56
N SER A 231 4.92 7.98 -12.72
CA SER A 231 3.60 8.60 -12.83
C SER A 231 2.50 7.57 -12.64
N LEU A 232 1.49 7.90 -11.82
CA LEU A 232 0.22 7.18 -11.76
C LEU A 232 -0.65 7.50 -12.98
N PRO A 233 -1.62 6.63 -13.33
CA PRO A 233 -2.69 6.98 -14.26
C PRO A 233 -3.35 8.29 -13.88
N ALA A 234 -3.52 9.18 -14.86
CA ALA A 234 -4.15 10.48 -14.63
C ALA A 234 -5.66 10.27 -14.44
N PRO A 235 -6.23 10.46 -13.24
CA PRO A 235 -7.67 10.36 -13.05
C PRO A 235 -8.36 11.51 -13.77
N GLU A 236 -9.58 11.28 -14.30
CA GLU A 236 -10.36 12.35 -14.92
C GLU A 236 -10.55 13.52 -13.93
N LYS A 237 -10.97 13.19 -12.70
CA LYS A 237 -11.21 14.18 -11.64
C LYS A 237 -10.70 13.77 -10.27
N TYR A 238 -10.71 12.48 -9.97
CA TYR A 238 -10.45 12.02 -8.61
C TYR A 238 -9.71 10.68 -8.57
N GLY A 239 -8.60 10.67 -7.86
CA GLY A 239 -7.89 9.46 -7.44
C GLY A 239 -7.68 9.45 -5.93
N LYS A 240 -7.61 8.27 -5.34
CA LYS A 240 -7.40 8.07 -3.91
C LYS A 240 -6.40 6.96 -3.66
N ILE A 241 -5.48 7.23 -2.73
CA ILE A 241 -4.58 6.24 -2.14
C ILE A 241 -4.85 6.19 -0.65
N THR A 242 -5.18 5.02 -0.13
CA THR A 242 -5.36 4.78 1.31
C THR A 242 -4.44 3.66 1.76
N ILE A 243 -3.75 3.88 2.88
CA ILE A 243 -2.86 2.90 3.48
C ILE A 243 -3.21 2.76 4.96
N GLU A 244 -3.45 1.55 5.41
CA GLU A 244 -3.73 1.18 6.80
C GLU A 244 -2.53 0.35 7.31
N MET A 245 -1.59 1.00 8.01
CA MET A 245 -0.29 0.38 8.36
C MET A 245 -0.39 -0.79 9.34
N ASN A 246 -1.50 -0.92 10.07
CA ASN A 246 -1.76 -2.03 10.98
C ASN A 246 -2.61 -3.14 10.32
N ASP A 247 -2.99 -2.98 9.05
CA ASP A 247 -3.61 -4.05 8.27
C ASP A 247 -2.51 -4.84 7.54
N ALA A 248 -2.51 -6.17 7.76
CA ALA A 248 -1.60 -7.11 7.11
C ALA A 248 -2.27 -7.87 5.95
N SER A 249 -3.54 -7.59 5.66
CA SER A 249 -4.28 -8.19 4.56
C SER A 249 -3.86 -7.59 3.21
N ASN A 250 -4.35 -8.17 2.11
CA ASN A 250 -4.17 -7.60 0.78
C ASN A 250 -4.92 -6.27 0.56
N GLN A 251 -5.65 -5.77 1.56
CA GLN A 251 -6.34 -4.47 1.54
C GLN A 251 -5.54 -3.37 2.24
N SER A 252 -4.37 -3.69 2.83
CA SER A 252 -3.51 -2.75 3.56
C SER A 252 -3.27 -1.45 2.78
N ALA A 253 -2.94 -1.56 1.49
CA ALA A 253 -2.84 -0.44 0.59
C ALA A 253 -3.86 -0.56 -0.55
N GLN A 254 -4.55 0.53 -0.83
CA GLN A 254 -5.51 0.65 -1.92
C GLN A 254 -5.19 1.89 -2.75
N VAL A 255 -5.07 1.70 -4.07
CA VAL A 255 -4.91 2.77 -5.07
C VAL A 255 -6.10 2.70 -6.00
N SER A 256 -6.89 3.76 -6.05
CA SER A 256 -8.11 3.80 -6.85
C SER A 256 -8.23 5.09 -7.64
N TRP A 257 -8.63 5.01 -8.90
CA TRP A 257 -8.86 6.17 -9.75
C TRP A 257 -10.04 5.95 -10.68
N GLN A 258 -10.52 7.08 -11.17
CA GLN A 258 -11.71 7.16 -11.99
C GLN A 258 -11.36 7.68 -13.39
N GLU A 259 -11.89 6.97 -14.38
CA GLU A 259 -12.11 7.48 -15.74
C GLU A 259 -13.62 7.73 -15.92
N PRO A 260 -14.09 8.45 -16.96
CA PRO A 260 -15.44 9.01 -16.99
C PRO A 260 -16.59 8.09 -16.56
N LYS A 261 -16.58 6.81 -16.91
CA LYS A 261 -17.62 5.86 -16.48
C LYS A 261 -17.04 4.58 -15.89
N ASN A 262 -15.78 4.62 -15.48
CA ASN A 262 -15.01 3.48 -15.05
C ASN A 262 -14.23 3.77 -13.77
N VAL A 263 -14.02 2.74 -12.96
CA VAL A 263 -13.26 2.80 -11.72
C VAL A 263 -12.26 1.65 -11.71
N TYR A 264 -11.02 1.99 -11.36
CA TYR A 264 -9.93 1.06 -11.21
C TYR A 264 -9.54 1.06 -9.75
N THR A 265 -9.43 -0.11 -9.15
CA THR A 265 -8.96 -0.28 -7.78
C THR A 265 -7.91 -1.37 -7.74
N VAL A 266 -6.71 -1.01 -7.35
CA VAL A 266 -5.61 -1.92 -7.03
C VAL A 266 -5.50 -2.00 -5.51
N THR A 267 -5.32 -3.21 -4.99
CA THR A 267 -4.98 -3.41 -3.57
C THR A 267 -3.76 -4.30 -3.43
N HIS A 268 -2.95 -4.07 -2.42
CA HIS A 268 -1.82 -4.92 -2.09
C HIS A 268 -1.54 -4.86 -0.58
N LYS A 269 -0.96 -5.92 -0.03
CA LYS A 269 -0.46 -5.94 1.36
C LYS A 269 0.74 -5.01 1.64
N ASP A 270 1.24 -4.34 0.60
CA ASP A 270 2.45 -3.50 0.62
C ASP A 270 2.18 -2.26 -0.22
N ALA A 271 2.44 -1.08 0.36
CA ALA A 271 2.06 0.20 -0.22
C ALA A 271 2.78 0.48 -1.55
N LEU A 272 4.10 0.27 -1.60
CA LEU A 272 4.85 0.52 -2.83
C LEU A 272 4.48 -0.47 -3.93
N SER A 273 4.16 -1.71 -3.58
CA SER A 273 3.72 -2.71 -4.54
C SER A 273 2.35 -2.36 -5.15
N ALA A 274 1.41 -1.85 -4.35
CA ALA A 274 0.15 -1.32 -4.87
C ALA A 274 0.37 -0.15 -5.85
N LEU A 275 1.30 0.77 -5.53
CA LEU A 275 1.66 1.88 -6.40
C LEU A 275 2.33 1.40 -7.70
N LYS A 276 3.24 0.43 -7.63
CA LYS A 276 3.86 -0.17 -8.83
C LYS A 276 2.83 -0.82 -9.75
N MET A 277 1.88 -1.57 -9.17
CA MET A 277 0.77 -2.13 -9.92
C MET A 277 -0.05 -1.04 -10.62
N ALA A 278 -0.42 0.04 -9.92
CA ALA A 278 -1.16 1.14 -10.52
C ALA A 278 -0.35 1.89 -11.60
N VAL A 279 0.93 2.19 -11.34
CA VAL A 279 1.86 2.80 -12.32
C VAL A 279 2.01 1.94 -13.57
N SER A 280 2.00 0.61 -13.45
CA SER A 280 2.10 -0.28 -14.61
C SER A 280 0.89 -0.23 -15.56
N MET A 281 -0.18 0.47 -15.17
CA MET A 281 -1.37 0.70 -15.99
C MET A 281 -1.31 1.99 -16.82
N ASN A 282 -0.18 2.70 -16.80
CA ASN A 282 0.02 3.94 -17.54
C ASN A 282 0.48 3.72 -19.01
N GLN A 283 0.13 2.59 -19.61
CA GLN A 283 0.60 2.16 -20.93
C GLN A 283 -0.52 2.15 -21.98
#